data_AF-A0A2E1VT28-F1
#
_entry.id   AF-A0A2E1VT28-F1
#
_cell.length_a   1.000
_cell.length_b   1.000
_cell.length_c   1.000
_cell.angle_alpha   90.00
_cell.angle_beta   90.00
_cell.angle_gamma   90.00
#
_symmetry.space_group_name_H-M   'P 1'
#
loop_
_entity.id
_entity.type
_entity.pdbx_description
1 polymer ?
#
loop_
_entity_poly.entity_id
_entity_poly.type
_entity_poly.pdbx_seq_one_letter_code
_entity_poly.pdbx_strand_id
1 'polypeptide(L)' 'MPLDFDRVWLPYLYLYGVGGIFFLGGLWMVVRSEGYNKLRPGDRRWLGLMFFGFVWYAGLHGAGILAATSLS' A
#
# COMPACT_ATOMS: atom_id res chain seq x y z
N MET A 1 18.05 18.01 -15.51
CA MET A 1 17.40 18.60 -14.33
C MET A 1 17.36 17.53 -13.25
N PRO A 2 17.75 17.82 -12.00
CA PRO A 2 17.48 16.92 -10.88
C PRO A 2 15.99 16.62 -10.82
N LEU A 3 15.61 15.39 -10.46
CA LEU A 3 14.22 15.07 -10.16
C LEU A 3 13.87 15.69 -8.80
N ASP A 4 13.03 16.71 -8.80
CA ASP A 4 12.59 17.37 -7.57
C ASP A 4 11.79 16.41 -6.70
N PHE A 5 11.94 16.53 -5.38
CA PHE A 5 11.22 15.72 -4.39
C PHE A 5 9.71 15.71 -4.65
N ASP A 6 9.13 16.86 -4.97
CA ASP A 6 7.69 17.03 -5.19
C ASP A 6 7.16 16.27 -6.41
N ARG A 7 8.03 15.91 -7.35
CA ARG A 7 7.67 15.14 -8.54
C ARG A 7 7.79 13.64 -8.34
N VAL A 8 8.48 13.20 -7.30
CA VAL A 8 8.84 11.79 -7.09
C VAL A 8 8.29 11.26 -5.77
N TRP A 9 8.67 11.87 -4.66
CA TRP A 9 8.32 11.41 -3.32
C TRP A 9 6.96 11.90 -2.85
N LEU A 10 6.57 13.14 -3.18
CA LEU A 10 5.28 13.68 -2.76
C LEU A 10 4.08 12.85 -3.29
N PRO A 11 4.02 12.45 -4.57
CA PRO A 11 2.94 11.60 -5.08
C PRO A 11 2.96 10.19 -4.44
N TYR A 12 4.14 9.63 -4.20
CA TYR A 12 4.30 8.34 -3.52
C TYR A 12 3.75 8.40 -2.09
N LEU A 13 4.14 9.41 -1.31
CA LEU A 13 3.66 9.62 0.06
C LEU A 13 2.16 9.90 0.10
N TYR A 14 1.63 10.62 -0.89
CA TYR A 14 0.19 10.84 -0.99
C TYR A 14 -0.56 9.52 -1.25
N LEU A 15 -0.13 8.73 -2.23
CA LEU A 15 -0.80 7.48 -2.58
C LEU A 15 -0.73 6.44 -1.45
N TYR A 16 0.45 6.22 -0.87
CA TYR A 16 0.65 5.18 0.15
C TYR A 16 0.42 5.67 1.58
N GLY A 17 0.46 6.98 1.83
CA GLY A 17 0.07 7.57 3.10
C GLY A 17 -1.43 7.81 3.15
N VAL A 18 -1.91 8.81 2.39
CA VAL A 18 -3.34 9.19 2.39
C VAL A 18 -4.20 8.06 1.81
N GLY A 19 -3.85 7.55 0.62
CA GLY A 19 -4.56 6.40 0.05
C GLY A 19 -4.42 5.14 0.90
N GLY A 20 -3.29 4.96 1.58
CA GLY A 20 -3.08 3.88 2.56
C GLY A 20 -4.04 3.94 3.75
N ILE A 21 -4.31 5.13 4.28
CA ILE A 21 -5.30 5.33 5.37
C ILE A 21 -6.69 4.86 4.90
N PHE A 22 -7.12 5.25 3.70
CA PHE A 22 -8.41 4.82 3.16
C PHE A 22 -8.45 3.31 2.90
N PHE A 23 -7.38 2.74 2.35
CA PHE A 23 -7.28 1.31 2.09
C PHE A 23 -7.34 0.47 3.38
N LEU A 24 -6.51 0.81 4.37
CA LEU A 24 -6.49 0.14 5.67
C LEU A 24 -7.79 0.37 6.45
N GLY A 25 -8.38 1.56 6.36
CA GLY A 25 -9.70 1.85 6.90
C GLY A 25 -10.78 0.96 6.28
N GLY A 26 -10.74 0.75 4.96
CA GLY A 26 -11.62 -0.18 4.25
C GLY A 26 -11.44 -1.63 4.72
N LEU A 27 -10.19 -2.10 4.86
CA LEU A 27 -9.91 -3.43 5.40
C LEU A 27 -10.42 -3.59 6.84
N TRP A 28 -10.23 -2.56 7.68
CA TRP A 28 -10.76 -2.54 9.04
C TRP A 28 -12.29 -2.62 9.05
N MET A 29 -12.95 -1.90 8.14
CA MET A 29 -14.41 -1.93 8.01
C MET A 29 -14.93 -3.30 7.57
N VAL A 30 -14.26 -3.96 6.61
CA VAL A 30 -14.58 -5.34 6.17
C VAL A 30 -14.48 -6.32 7.34
N VAL A 31 -13.46 -6.18 8.19
CA VAL A 31 -13.33 -6.99 9.40
C VAL A 31 -14.46 -6.74 10.39
N ARG A 32 -14.96 -5.50 10.47
CA ARG A 32 -15.96 -5.08 11.46
C ARG A 32 -17.40 -5.36 11.04
N SER A 33 -17.70 -5.39 9.74
CA SER A 33 -19.06 -5.46 9.18
C SER A 33 -19.59 -6.88 8.95
N GLU A 34 -19.08 -7.89 9.67
CA GLU A 34 -19.34 -9.33 9.43
C GLU A 34 -18.96 -9.84 8.03
N GLY A 35 -18.35 -9.01 7.17
CA GLY A 35 -17.83 -9.39 5.85
C GLY A 35 -16.59 -10.27 5.91
N TYR A 36 -16.05 -10.49 7.10
CA TYR A 36 -14.89 -11.33 7.38
C TYR A 36 -15.25 -12.41 8.39
N ASN A 37 -15.19 -13.68 7.96
CA ASN A 37 -15.32 -14.81 8.87
C ASN A 37 -13.94 -15.44 9.14
N LYS A 38 -13.46 -15.31 10.39
CA LYS A 38 -12.18 -15.91 10.84
C LYS A 38 -12.10 -17.43 10.68
N LEU A 39 -13.25 -18.12 10.70
CA LEU A 39 -13.34 -19.57 10.52
C LEU A 39 -13.27 -19.96 9.04
N ARG A 40 -13.46 -19.01 8.12
CA ARG A 40 -13.37 -19.24 6.68
C ARG A 40 -11.93 -18.97 6.21
N PRO A 41 -11.17 -20.00 5.78
CA PRO A 41 -9.76 -19.83 5.42
C PRO A 41 -9.54 -18.87 4.25
N GLY A 42 -10.53 -18.77 3.34
CA GLY A 42 -10.50 -17.84 2.20
C GLY A 42 -10.44 -16.39 2.65
N ASP A 43 -11.30 -15.99 3.58
CA ASP A 43 -11.39 -14.60 4.05
C ASP A 43 -10.08 -14.16 4.71
N ARG A 44 -9.46 -15.05 5.51
CA ARG A 44 -8.15 -14.78 6.15
C ARG A 44 -7.01 -14.68 5.13
N ARG A 45 -7.03 -15.52 4.09
CA ARG A 45 -6.04 -15.44 2.99
C ARG A 45 -6.20 -14.14 2.22
N TRP A 46 -7.43 -13.74 1.89
CA TRP A 46 -7.69 -12.50 1.16
C TRP A 46 -7.26 -11.25 1.93
N LEU A 47 -7.58 -11.15 3.23
CA LEU A 47 -7.08 -10.04 4.05
C LEU A 47 -5.54 -10.01 4.10
N GLY A 48 -4.91 -11.17 4.27
CA GLY A 48 -3.46 -11.30 4.25
C GLY A 48 -2.86 -10.86 2.91
N LEU A 49 -3.43 -11.29 1.79
CA LEU A 49 -2.99 -10.92 0.44
C LEU A 49 -3.20 -9.43 0.14
N MET A 50 -4.28 -8.83 0.61
CA MET A 50 -4.54 -7.40 0.45
C MET A 50 -3.54 -6.55 1.24
N PHE A 51 -3.29 -6.91 2.50
CA PHE A 51 -2.28 -6.22 3.30
C PHE A 51 -0.87 -6.42 2.74
N PHE A 52 -0.50 -7.67 2.42
CA PHE A 52 0.79 -7.98 1.81
C PHE A 52 0.96 -7.26 0.47
N GLY A 53 -0.04 -7.31 -0.41
CA GLY A 53 -0.01 -6.65 -1.71
C GLY A 53 0.20 -5.15 -1.60
N PHE A 54 -0.46 -4.49 -0.65
CA PHE A 54 -0.26 -3.07 -0.38
C PHE A 54 1.19 -2.76 0.02
N VAL A 55 1.74 -3.47 1.01
CA VAL A 55 3.11 -3.24 1.50
C VAL A 55 4.15 -3.61 0.44
N TRP A 56 3.96 -4.75 -0.24
CA TRP A 56 4.83 -5.22 -1.31
C TRP A 56 4.89 -4.21 -2.46
N TYR A 57 3.74 -3.73 -2.91
CA TYR A 57 3.66 -2.78 -4.03
C TYR A 57 4.20 -1.40 -3.65
N ALA A 58 3.96 -0.93 -2.41
CA ALA A 58 4.60 0.27 -1.87
C ALA A 58 6.13 0.13 -1.87
N GLY A 59 6.64 -1.01 -1.38
CA GLY A 59 8.06 -1.31 -1.38
C GLY A 59 8.69 -1.31 -2.77
N LEU A 60 8.04 -1.95 -3.75
CA LEU A 60 8.51 -1.94 -5.14
C LEU A 60 8.55 -0.54 -5.75
N HIS A 61 7.53 0.30 -5.50
CA HIS A 61 7.55 1.69 -5.96
C HIS A 61 8.65 2.51 -5.29
N GLY A 62 8.81 2.38 -3.97
CA GLY A 62 9.87 3.05 -3.23
C GLY A 62 11.27 2.63 -3.70
N ALA A 63 11.47 1.32 -3.93
CA ALA A 63 12.70 0.80 -4.50
C ALA A 63 12.95 1.33 -5.92
N GLY A 64 11.90 1.44 -6.75
CA GLY A 64 11.98 2.04 -8.08
C GLY A 64 12.38 3.52 -8.05
N ILE A 65 11.81 4.30 -7.12
CA ILE A 65 12.21 5.69 -6.87
C ILE A 65 13.69 5.76 -6.49
N LEU A 66 14.11 4.96 -5.50
CA LEU A 66 15.49 4.94 -5.03
C LEU A 66 16.46 4.52 -6.13
N ALA A 67 16.12 3.51 -6.93
CA ALA A 67 16.92 3.09 -8.06
C ALA A 67 17.03 4.22 -9.10
N ALA A 68 15.92 4.87 -9.42
CA ALA A 68 15.90 5.97 -10.38
C ALA A 68 16.67 7.20 -9.91
N THR A 69 16.67 7.53 -8.61
CA THR A 69 17.35 8.73 -8.08
C THR A 69 18.78 8.47 -7.60
N SER A 70 19.13 7.22 -7.29
CA SER A 70 20.48 6.85 -6.81
C SER A 70 21.38 6.32 -7.92
N LEU A 71 20.82 5.96 -9.09
CA LEU A 71 21.56 5.48 -10.26
C LEU A 71 21.54 6.48 -11.43
N SER A 72 20.94 7.66 -11.26
CA SER A 72 20.88 8.75 -12.23
C SER A 72 21.90 9.84 -11.93
#